data_AF-A0A7X1KFJ1-F1
#
_entry.id   AF-A0A7X1KFJ1-F1
#
_cell.length_a   1.000
_cell.length_b   1.000
_cell.length_c   1.000
_cell.angle_alpha   90.00
_cell.angle_beta   90.00
_cell.angle_gamma   90.00
#
_symmetry.space_group_name_H-M   'P 1'
#
loop_
_entity.id
_entity.type
_entity.pdbx_description
1 polymer ?
#
loop_
_entity_poly.entity_id
_entity_poly.type
_entity_poly.pdbx_seq_one_letter_code
_entity_poly.pdbx_strand_id
1 'polypeptide(L)'
;MNRSEARRAVHALIRCWLGERTCLDDSSELRALGLERDDLEELLWRLEDRFGLCVPTGEEQRALRELRCVHELIEWLLEMSRRQED
;
A
#
# COMPACT_ATOMS: atom_id res chain seq x y z
N MET A 1 -11.14 -8.97 3.26
CA MET A 1 -9.99 -9.16 2.32
C MET A 1 -8.91 -10.10 2.88
N ASN A 2 -8.18 -10.87 2.06
CA ASN A 2 -7.05 -11.70 2.52
C ASN A 2 -5.67 -11.03 2.38
N ARG A 3 -4.74 -11.35 3.29
CA ARG A 3 -3.35 -10.84 3.26
C ARG A 3 -2.64 -11.08 1.93
N SER A 4 -2.86 -12.25 1.33
CA SER A 4 -2.27 -12.62 0.05
C SER A 4 -2.74 -11.75 -1.11
N GLU A 5 -4.00 -11.33 -1.11
CA GLU A 5 -4.57 -10.46 -2.14
C GLU A 5 -4.03 -9.03 -2.01
N ALA A 6 -4.04 -8.48 -0.79
CA ALA A 6 -3.44 -7.18 -0.48
C ALA A 6 -1.97 -7.14 -0.89
N ARG A 7 -1.18 -8.14 -0.46
CA ARG A 7 0.23 -8.28 -0.83
C ARG A 7 0.42 -8.31 -2.34
N ARG A 8 -0.37 -9.12 -3.05
CA ARG A 8 -0.25 -9.26 -4.51
C ARG A 8 -0.61 -7.95 -5.23
N ALA A 9 -1.59 -7.20 -4.75
CA ALA A 9 -1.96 -5.91 -5.32
C ALA A 9 -0.87 -4.86 -5.11
N VAL A 10 -0.36 -4.73 -3.89
CA VAL A 10 0.76 -3.84 -3.55
C VAL A 10 1.99 -4.19 -4.39
N HIS A 11 2.37 -5.47 -4.41
CA HIS A 11 3.52 -5.95 -5.20
C HIS A 11 3.36 -5.69 -6.69
N ALA A 12 2.15 -5.86 -7.23
CA ALA A 12 1.88 -5.58 -8.64
C ALA A 12 2.00 -4.09 -8.98
N LEU A 13 1.49 -3.20 -8.12
CA LEU A 13 1.62 -1.75 -8.32
C LEU A 13 3.08 -1.31 -8.25
N ILE A 14 3.80 -1.72 -7.21
CA ILE A 14 5.20 -1.37 -7.04
C ILE A 14 6.06 -1.94 -8.18
N ARG A 15 5.81 -3.17 -8.65
CA ARG A 15 6.49 -3.72 -9.83
C ARG A 15 6.15 -2.97 -11.11
N CYS A 16 4.92 -2.51 -11.27
CA CYS A 16 4.54 -1.71 -12.42
C CYS A 16 5.29 -0.37 -12.45
N TRP A 17 5.56 0.19 -11.27
CA TRP A 17 6.30 1.44 -11.08
C TRP A 17 7.80 1.28 -11.26
N LEU A 18 8.41 0.29 -10.60
CA LEU A 18 9.86 0.06 -10.61
C LEU A 18 10.36 -0.74 -11.82
N GLY A 19 9.43 -1.32 -12.59
CA GLY A 19 9.72 -2.27 -13.65
C GLY A 19 9.90 -3.71 -13.13
N GLU A 20 9.66 -4.69 -14.03
CA GLU A 20 9.61 -6.14 -13.71
C GLU A 20 10.87 -6.73 -13.04
N ARG A 21 12.01 -6.02 -13.08
CA ARG A 21 13.33 -6.54 -12.65
C ARG A 21 13.70 -6.26 -11.20
N THR A 22 12.87 -5.55 -10.45
CA THR A 22 13.16 -5.26 -9.03
C THR A 22 12.71 -6.41 -8.14
N CYS A 23 13.65 -6.95 -7.35
CA CYS A 23 13.34 -7.86 -6.25
C CYS A 23 12.62 -7.06 -5.16
N LEU A 24 11.31 -7.22 -5.11
CA LEU A 24 10.46 -6.59 -4.11
C LEU A 24 10.25 -7.54 -2.93
N ASP A 25 10.72 -7.14 -1.76
CA ASP A 25 10.52 -7.85 -0.50
C ASP A 25 9.54 -7.09 0.38
N ASP A 26 8.87 -7.81 1.29
CA ASP A 26 7.92 -7.16 2.23
C ASP A 26 8.65 -6.26 3.24
N SER A 27 9.93 -6.55 3.49
CA SER A 27 10.82 -5.72 4.33
C SER A 27 11.46 -4.56 3.58
N SER A 28 11.21 -4.42 2.27
CA SER A 28 11.74 -3.31 1.50
C SER A 28 11.08 -2.00 1.94
N GLU A 29 11.90 -0.99 2.21
CA GLU A 29 11.43 0.35 2.50
C GLU A 29 10.89 1.01 1.22
N LEU A 30 9.69 1.57 1.29
CA LEU A 30 9.03 2.20 0.15
C LEU A 30 9.88 3.35 -0.41
N ARG A 31 10.47 4.15 0.49
CA ARG A 31 11.40 5.23 0.10
C ARG A 31 12.70 4.73 -0.52
N ALA A 32 13.21 3.57 -0.10
CA ALA A 32 14.42 2.99 -0.69
C ALA A 32 14.18 2.48 -2.11
N LEU A 33 12.94 2.13 -2.42
CA LEU A 33 12.50 1.81 -3.77
C LEU A 33 12.34 3.06 -4.65
N GLY A 34 12.44 4.26 -4.08
CA GLY A 34 12.21 5.52 -4.79
C GLY A 34 10.75 5.95 -4.82
N LEU A 35 9.90 5.38 -3.96
CA LEU A 35 8.53 5.86 -3.78
C LEU A 35 8.56 7.09 -2.85
N GLU A 36 8.30 8.25 -3.42
CA GLU A 36 8.11 9.50 -2.72
C GLU A 36 6.71 9.58 -2.10
N ARG A 37 6.42 10.67 -1.39
CA ARG A 37 5.11 10.86 -0.75
C ARG A 37 3.97 10.90 -1.76
N ASP A 38 4.19 11.54 -2.90
CA ASP A 38 3.22 11.64 -4.00
C ASP A 38 2.91 10.26 -4.58
N ASP A 39 3.96 9.46 -4.78
CA ASP A 39 3.86 8.09 -5.26
C ASP A 39 3.10 7.18 -4.31
N LEU A 40 3.34 7.35 -3.00
CA LEU A 40 2.62 6.62 -1.96
C LEU A 40 1.15 7.04 -1.89
N GLU A 41 0.85 8.31 -2.11
CA GLU A 41 -0.53 8.83 -2.16
C GLU A 41 -1.27 8.23 -3.36
N GLU A 42 -0.67 8.24 -4.55
CA GLU A 42 -1.26 7.59 -5.73
C GLU A 42 -1.41 6.07 -5.51
N LEU A 43 -0.43 5.43 -4.88
CA LEU A 43 -0.47 4.00 -4.58
C LEU A 43 -1.61 3.65 -3.63
N LEU A 44 -1.80 4.43 -2.55
CA LEU A 44 -2.91 4.27 -1.62
C LEU A 44 -4.25 4.45 -2.34
N TRP A 45 -4.41 5.54 -3.09
CA TRP A 45 -5.64 5.81 -3.83
C TRP A 45 -6.00 4.67 -4.81
N ARG A 46 -5.01 4.14 -5.54
CA ARG A 46 -5.23 2.97 -6.42
C ARG A 46 -5.59 1.71 -5.65
N LEU A 47 -5.04 1.50 -4.46
CA LEU A 47 -5.38 0.35 -3.63
C LEU A 47 -6.80 0.49 -3.10
N GLU A 48 -7.18 1.68 -2.64
CA GLU A 48 -8.52 2.01 -2.19
C GLU A 48 -9.56 1.80 -3.28
N ASP A 49 -9.36 2.39 -4.46
CA ASP A 49 -10.24 2.20 -5.63
C ASP A 49 -10.36 0.72 -6.00
N ARG A 50 -9.24 0.00 -6.01
CA ARG A 50 -9.20 -1.43 -6.36
C ARG A 50 -9.93 -2.32 -5.35
N PHE A 51 -9.86 -2.00 -4.07
CA PHE A 51 -10.48 -2.78 -2.99
C PHE A 51 -11.85 -2.23 -2.58
N GLY A 52 -12.29 -1.10 -3.15
CA GLY A 52 -13.49 -0.40 -2.72
C GLY A 52 -13.39 0.19 -1.31
N LEU A 53 -12.17 0.40 -0.82
CA LEU A 53 -11.95 1.05 0.46
C LEU A 53 -12.16 2.56 0.30
N CYS A 54 -12.74 3.18 1.31
CA CYS A 54 -12.95 4.62 1.37
C CYS A 54 -12.29 5.08 2.67
N VAL A 55 -11.01 5.39 2.59
CA VAL A 55 -10.23 5.83 3.74
C VAL A 55 -10.37 7.34 3.86
N PRO A 56 -10.67 7.88 5.04
CA PRO A 56 -10.72 9.32 5.20
C PRO A 56 -9.32 9.92 5.05
N THR A 57 -9.24 11.12 4.47
CA THR A 57 -7.96 11.83 4.24
C THR A 57 -7.07 11.93 5.48
N GLY A 58 -7.65 11.97 6.68
CA GLY A 58 -6.91 11.95 7.94
C GLY A 58 -6.15 10.64 8.18
N GLU A 59 -6.79 9.50 7.92
CA GLU A 59 -6.17 8.17 8.01
C GLU A 59 -5.14 7.98 6.91
N GLU A 60 -5.42 8.45 5.69
CA GLU A 60 -4.51 8.38 4.55
C GLU A 60 -3.21 9.15 4.84
N GLN A 61 -3.31 10.40 5.29
CA GLN A 61 -2.16 11.22 5.67
C GLN A 61 -1.41 10.67 6.90
N ARG A 62 -2.12 9.93 7.75
CA ARG A 62 -1.49 9.22 8.86
C ARG A 62 -0.72 8.00 8.35
N ALA A 63 -1.32 7.21 7.46
CA ALA A 63 -0.67 6.10 6.78
C ALA A 63 0.59 6.56 6.05
N LEU A 64 0.52 7.61 5.22
CA LEU A 64 1.68 8.16 4.51
C LEU A 64 2.85 8.58 5.41
N ARG A 65 2.59 8.88 6.70
CA ARG A 65 3.62 9.24 7.68
C ARG A 65 4.15 8.03 8.45
N GLU A 66 3.30 7.05 8.73
CA GLU A 66 3.66 5.85 9.49
C GLU A 66 4.25 4.75 8.60
N LEU A 67 3.80 4.63 7.35
CA LEU A 67 4.24 3.63 6.39
C LEU A 67 5.69 3.87 5.96
N ARG A 68 6.58 2.94 6.34
CA ARG A 68 7.97 2.92 5.89
C ARG A 68 8.25 1.72 5.00
N CYS A 69 7.64 0.58 5.29
CA CYS A 69 7.88 -0.69 4.60
C CYS A 69 6.63 -1.24 3.89
N VAL A 70 6.86 -2.10 2.90
CA VAL A 70 5.79 -2.79 2.16
C VAL A 70 4.88 -3.62 3.09
N HIS A 71 5.43 -4.28 4.12
CA HIS A 71 4.60 -5.06 5.06
C HIS A 71 3.65 -4.18 5.86
N GLU A 72 4.06 -2.98 6.27
CA GLU A 72 3.22 -2.06 7.04
C GLU A 72 2.03 -1.62 6.19
N LEU A 73 2.25 -1.39 4.89
CA LEU A 73 1.19 -1.05 3.94
C LEU A 73 0.19 -2.20 3.78
N ILE A 74 0.67 -3.44 3.73
CA ILE A 74 -0.19 -4.62 3.66
C ILE A 74 -1.02 -4.78 4.93
N GLU A 75 -0.42 -4.58 6.10
CA GLU A 75 -1.14 -4.67 7.37
C GLU A 75 -2.16 -3.55 7.53
N TRP A 76 -1.81 -2.33 7.14
CA TRP A 76 -2.72 -1.20 7.14
C TRP A 76 -3.94 -1.46 6.24
N LEU A 77 -3.72 -1.99 5.02
CA LEU A 77 -4.81 -2.39 4.12
C LEU A 77 -5.75 -3.44 4.74
N LEU A 78 -5.17 -4.43 5.43
CA LEU A 78 -5.96 -5.46 6.11
C LEU A 78 -6.75 -4.88 7.28
N GLU A 79 -6.17 -3.94 8.02
CA GLU A 79 -6.84 -3.24 9.10
C GLU A 79 -8.01 -2.40 8.57
N MET A 80 -7.81 -1.66 7.47
CA MET A 80 -8.87 -0.86 6.83
C MET A 80 -9.99 -1.73 6.28
N SER A 81 -9.67 -2.82 5.57
CA SER A 81 -10.68 -3.78 5.12
C SER A 81 -11.46 -4.37 6.30
N ARG A 82 -10.80 -4.72 7.41
CA ARG A 82 -11.49 -5.24 8.58
C ARG A 82 -12.41 -4.20 9.21
N ARG A 83 -11.97 -2.93 9.30
CA ARG A 83 -12.76 -1.83 9.86
C ARG A 83 -13.98 -1.46 9.02
N GLN A 84 -13.94 -1.68 7.71
CA GLN A 84 -15.08 -1.44 6.83
C GLN A 84 -16.13 -2.56 6.82
N GLU A 85 -15.78 -3.76 7.27
CA GLU A 85 -16.70 -4.91 7.33
C GLU A 85 -17.60 -4.89 8.60
N ASP A 86 -17.36 -3.96 9.54
CA ASP A 86 -18.09 -3.80 10.82
C ASP A 86 -19.14 -2.66 10.78
#